data_AF-A0A386PPN9-F1
#
_entry.id   AF-A0A386PPN9-F1
#
_cell.length_a   1.000
_cell.length_b   1.000
_cell.length_c   1.000
_cell.angle_alpha   90.00
_cell.angle_beta   90.00
_cell.angle_gamma   90.00
#
_symmetry.space_group_name_H-M   'P 1'
#
loop_
_entity.id
_entity.type
_entity.pdbx_description
1 polymer ?
#
loop_
_entity_poly.entity_id
_entity_poly.type
_entity_poly.pdbx_seq_one_letter_code
_entity_poly.pdbx_strand_id
1 'polypeptide(L)'
;MIIKNNIYLYTCKEIKNILDEKYQIHYSIEGISTKFQRVDAEIKIGKSAHIPEEFIRYLFINMNQKKHDIVQIKEKIRKRKEEIKLMLNYKELIGNSARNSKDKTRKHKIKDEATQKTITKLIKKIYNKTHII
;
A
#
# COMPACT_ATOMS: atom_id res chain seq x y z
N MET A 1 15.08 -14.44 3.03
CA MET A 1 13.72 -14.34 2.48
C MET A 1 12.90 -13.74 3.59
N ILE A 2 12.15 -12.68 3.32
CA ILE A 2 11.23 -12.09 4.30
C ILE A 2 9.82 -12.52 3.93
N ILE A 3 9.07 -13.06 4.90
CA ILE A 3 7.65 -13.33 4.75
C ILE A 3 6.89 -12.35 5.65
N LYS A 4 6.00 -11.54 5.05
CA LYS A 4 5.10 -10.65 5.78
C LYS A 4 3.72 -10.68 5.13
N ASN A 5 2.67 -10.97 5.90
CA ASN A 5 1.28 -11.02 5.40
C ASN A 5 1.14 -11.85 4.11
N ASN A 6 1.75 -13.04 4.10
CA ASN A 6 1.81 -13.97 2.95
C ASN A 6 2.52 -13.43 1.69
N ILE A 7 3.23 -12.31 1.81
CA ILE A 7 4.08 -11.78 0.75
C ILE A 7 5.51 -12.27 0.99
N TYR A 8 6.01 -13.02 0.02
CA TYR A 8 7.38 -13.53 -0.02
C TYR A 8 8.28 -12.53 -0.75
N LEU A 9 9.30 -12.06 -0.04
CA LEU A 9 10.22 -11.04 -0.49
C LEU A 9 11.63 -11.60 -0.52
N TYR A 10 12.25 -11.56 -1.70
CA TYR A 10 13.56 -12.12 -1.96
C TYR A 10 14.57 -11.02 -2.27
N THR A 11 15.80 -11.22 -1.83
CA THR A 11 16.95 -10.42 -2.27
C THR A 11 17.44 -10.93 -3.63
N CYS A 12 18.17 -10.10 -4.40
CA CYS A 12 18.72 -10.53 -5.70
C CYS A 12 19.60 -11.81 -5.60
N LYS A 13 20.29 -12.00 -4.47
CA LYS A 13 21.08 -13.21 -4.21
C LYS A 13 20.20 -14.47 -4.10
N GLU A 14 19.07 -14.35 -3.42
CA GLU A 14 18.13 -15.47 -3.26
C GLU A 14 17.41 -15.79 -4.57
N ILE A 15 17.09 -14.76 -5.35
CA ILE A 15 16.53 -14.93 -6.69
C ILE A 15 17.51 -15.67 -7.58
N LYS A 16 18.80 -15.30 -7.56
CA LYS A 16 19.85 -16.02 -8.28
C LYS A 16 19.85 -17.50 -7.92
N ASN A 17 19.87 -17.82 -6.63
CA ASN A 17 19.86 -19.22 -6.17
C ASN A 17 18.62 -19.97 -6.67
N ILE A 18 17.43 -19.35 -6.63
CA ILE A 18 16.20 -19.95 -7.15
C ILE A 18 16.31 -20.23 -8.66
N LEU A 19 16.82 -19.26 -9.42
CA LEU A 19 16.99 -19.39 -10.87
C LEU A 19 18.00 -20.49 -11.21
N ASP A 20 19.12 -20.55 -10.51
CA ASP A 20 20.17 -21.55 -10.72
C ASP A 20 19.71 -22.96 -10.32
N GLU A 21 19.17 -23.13 -9.10
CA GLU A 21 18.85 -24.44 -8.53
C GLU A 21 17.57 -25.06 -9.12
N LYS A 22 16.51 -24.25 -9.26
CA LYS A 22 15.19 -24.78 -9.67
C LYS A 22 14.96 -24.73 -11.17
N TYR A 23 15.50 -23.72 -11.84
CA TYR A 23 15.21 -23.45 -13.25
C TYR A 23 16.43 -23.67 -14.15
N GLN A 24 17.63 -23.92 -13.59
CA GLN A 24 18.89 -24.03 -14.33
C GLN A 24 19.21 -22.78 -15.17
N ILE A 25 18.66 -21.62 -14.80
CA ILE A 25 18.85 -20.35 -15.51
C ILE A 25 19.92 -19.54 -14.81
N HIS A 26 21.06 -19.39 -15.47
CA HIS A 26 22.20 -18.68 -14.90
C HIS A 26 22.11 -17.17 -15.16
N TYR A 27 21.97 -16.39 -14.08
CA TYR A 27 22.00 -14.93 -14.12
C TYR A 27 23.01 -14.36 -13.12
N SER A 28 23.66 -13.25 -13.50
CA SER A 28 24.42 -12.45 -12.53
C SER A 28 23.48 -11.68 -11.61
N ILE A 29 23.91 -11.46 -10.36
CA ILE A 29 23.14 -10.65 -9.38
C ILE A 29 22.88 -9.24 -9.93
N GLU A 30 23.86 -8.65 -10.62
CA GLU A 30 23.75 -7.34 -11.25
C GLU A 30 22.74 -7.34 -12.41
N GLY A 31 22.72 -8.38 -13.23
CA GLY A 31 21.74 -8.53 -14.31
C GLY A 31 20.32 -8.67 -13.77
N ILE A 32 20.15 -9.40 -12.66
CA ILE A 32 18.88 -9.52 -11.94
C ILE A 32 18.44 -8.14 -11.44
N SER A 33 19.31 -7.45 -10.70
CA SER A 33 19.04 -6.11 -10.18
C SER A 33 18.63 -5.14 -11.28
N THR A 34 19.39 -5.10 -12.39
CA THR A 34 19.13 -4.21 -13.52
C THR A 34 17.76 -4.46 -14.15
N LYS A 35 17.36 -5.73 -14.31
CA LYS A 35 16.04 -6.07 -14.85
C LYS A 35 14.91 -5.59 -13.95
N PHE A 36 15.02 -5.80 -12.63
CA PHE A 36 13.99 -5.35 -11.69
C PHE A 36 13.94 -3.83 -11.55
N GLN A 37 15.09 -3.13 -11.63
CA GLN A 37 15.14 -1.66 -11.64
C GLN A 37 14.47 -1.06 -12.87
N ARG A 38 14.68 -1.65 -14.05
CA ARG A 38 14.06 -1.19 -15.31
C ARG A 38 12.53 -1.14 -15.23
N VAL A 39 11.92 -1.98 -14.41
CA VAL A 39 10.46 -2.06 -14.23
C VAL A 39 9.97 -1.60 -12.85
N ASP A 40 10.86 -0.99 -12.06
CA ASP A 40 10.59 -0.50 -10.70
C ASP A 40 9.93 -1.55 -9.77
N ALA A 41 10.38 -2.80 -9.85
CA ALA A 41 9.83 -3.91 -9.06
C ALA A 41 10.37 -3.98 -7.62
N GLU A 42 11.42 -3.20 -7.29
CA GLU A 42 12.07 -3.25 -5.98
C GLU A 42 11.25 -2.58 -4.88
N ILE A 43 11.15 -3.24 -3.73
CA ILE A 43 10.53 -2.75 -2.50
C ILE A 43 11.62 -2.60 -1.44
N LYS A 44 11.79 -1.37 -0.94
CA LYS A 44 12.73 -1.10 0.15
C LYS A 44 12.09 -1.45 1.49
N ILE A 45 12.75 -2.33 2.24
CA ILE A 45 12.43 -2.60 3.65
C ILE A 45 13.68 -2.27 4.46
N GLY A 46 13.59 -1.20 5.24
CA GLY A 46 14.77 -0.61 5.88
C GLY A 46 15.78 -0.13 4.81
N LYS A 47 17.03 -0.62 4.91
CA LYS A 47 18.11 -0.28 3.96
C LYS A 47 18.22 -1.25 2.78
N SER A 48 17.44 -2.32 2.76
CA SER A 48 17.60 -3.42 1.81
C SER A 48 16.48 -3.44 0.77
N ALA A 49 16.85 -3.61 -0.49
CA ALA A 49 15.92 -3.81 -1.60
C ALA A 49 15.50 -5.29 -1.68
N HIS A 50 14.21 -5.51 -1.80
CA HIS A 50 13.61 -6.82 -1.93
C HIS A 50 12.64 -6.85 -3.09
N ILE A 51 12.39 -8.04 -3.62
CA ILE A 51 11.53 -8.27 -4.76
C ILE A 51 10.46 -9.29 -4.38
N PRO A 52 9.18 -8.97 -4.59
CA PRO A 52 8.08 -9.92 -4.46
C PRO A 52 8.23 -11.15 -5.36
N GLU A 53 7.91 -12.32 -4.82
CA GLU A 53 7.97 -13.60 -5.56
C GLU A 53 7.20 -13.57 -6.88
N GLU A 54 6.02 -12.96 -6.84
CA GLU A 54 5.13 -12.84 -8.00
C GLU A 54 5.80 -12.10 -9.16
N PHE A 55 6.69 -11.15 -8.89
CA PHE A 55 7.43 -10.42 -9.92
C PHE A 55 8.57 -11.27 -10.51
N ILE A 56 9.17 -12.18 -9.73
CA ILE A 56 10.18 -13.12 -10.24
C ILE A 56 9.56 -14.03 -11.29
N ARG A 57 8.38 -14.61 -10.99
CA ARG A 57 7.65 -15.44 -11.94
C ARG A 57 7.33 -14.67 -13.22
N TYR A 58 6.85 -13.43 -13.10
CA TYR A 58 6.55 -12.60 -14.26
C TYR A 58 7.77 -12.25 -15.12
N LEU A 59 8.91 -11.91 -14.50
CA LEU A 59 10.07 -11.37 -15.21
C LEU A 59 11.09 -12.42 -15.67
N PHE A 60 11.08 -13.62 -15.10
CA PHE A 60 12.08 -14.64 -15.43
C PHE A 60 11.46 -15.93 -15.96
N ILE A 61 10.26 -16.31 -15.50
CA ILE A 61 9.58 -17.52 -16.00
C ILE A 61 8.77 -17.19 -17.26
N ASN A 62 8.01 -16.08 -17.23
CA ASN A 62 7.13 -15.72 -18.34
C ASN A 62 7.82 -14.89 -19.45
N MET A 63 8.95 -14.24 -19.19
CA MET A 63 9.65 -13.42 -20.19
C MET A 63 10.31 -14.21 -21.34
N ASN A 64 10.45 -15.53 -21.22
CA ASN A 64 10.86 -16.38 -22.35
C ASN A 64 9.74 -16.54 -23.41
N GLN A 65 8.52 -16.11 -23.11
CA GLN A 65 7.40 -16.11 -24.04
C GLN A 65 7.22 -14.69 -24.62
N LYS A 66 7.59 -14.55 -25.90
CA LYS A 66 7.37 -13.41 -26.85
C LYS A 66 7.10 -12.02 -26.24
N LYS A 67 8.02 -11.07 -26.53
CA LYS A 67 7.86 -9.59 -26.48
C LYS A 67 6.57 -9.10 -25.82
N HIS A 68 6.46 -9.26 -24.51
CA HIS A 68 5.44 -8.55 -23.74
C HIS A 68 5.79 -7.07 -23.74
N ASP A 69 4.79 -6.23 -24.02
CA ASP A 69 4.94 -4.78 -23.98
C ASP A 69 5.37 -4.36 -22.57
N ILE A 70 6.61 -3.88 -22.45
CA ILE A 70 7.23 -3.49 -21.18
C ILE A 70 6.35 -2.47 -20.44
N VAL A 71 5.57 -1.66 -21.17
CA VAL A 71 4.62 -0.69 -20.61
C VAL A 71 3.55 -1.39 -19.77
N GLN A 72 2.94 -2.45 -20.28
CA GLN A 72 1.88 -3.18 -19.57
C GLN A 72 2.43 -3.90 -18.32
N ILE A 73 3.64 -4.45 -18.42
CA ILE A 73 4.32 -5.08 -17.28
C ILE A 73 4.61 -4.05 -16.19
N LYS A 74 5.13 -2.88 -16.57
CA LYS A 74 5.38 -1.78 -15.63
C LYS A 74 4.12 -1.34 -14.91
N GLU A 75 3.00 -1.21 -15.63
CA GLU A 75 1.75 -0.79 -15.01
C GLU A 75 1.19 -1.84 -14.03
N LYS A 76 1.26 -3.13 -14.39
CA LYS A 76 0.88 -4.23 -13.47
C LYS A 76 1.76 -4.25 -12.22
N ILE A 77 3.07 -4.15 -12.39
CA ILE A 77 4.03 -4.09 -11.28
C ILE A 77 3.74 -2.88 -10.39
N ARG A 78 3.48 -1.71 -10.96
CA ARG A 78 3.16 -0.49 -10.21
C ARG A 78 1.93 -0.67 -9.33
N LYS A 79 0.80 -1.11 -9.90
CA LYS A 79 -0.45 -1.34 -9.15
C LYS A 79 -0.23 -2.34 -8.01
N ARG A 80 0.43 -3.45 -8.32
CA ARG A 80 0.68 -4.51 -7.34
C ARG A 80 1.65 -4.08 -6.23
N LYS A 81 2.66 -3.26 -6.55
CA LYS A 81 3.59 -2.68 -5.58
C LYS A 81 2.89 -1.76 -4.58
N GLU A 82 1.89 -1.00 -5.01
CA GLU A 82 1.06 -0.18 -4.12
C GLU A 82 0.27 -1.04 -3.14
N GLU A 83 -0.37 -2.12 -3.62
CA GLU A 83 -1.07 -3.09 -2.77
C GLU A 83 -0.15 -3.75 -1.75
N ILE A 84 1.05 -4.18 -2.17
CA ILE A 84 2.04 -4.78 -1.28
C ILE A 84 2.50 -3.78 -0.21
N LYS A 85 2.71 -2.50 -0.55
CA LYS A 85 3.05 -1.47 0.44
C LYS A 85 1.95 -1.32 1.49
N LEU A 86 0.68 -1.31 1.07
CA LEU A 86 -0.46 -1.26 1.98
C LEU A 86 -0.51 -2.49 2.89
N MET A 87 -0.29 -3.69 2.32
CA MET A 87 -0.23 -4.93 3.08
C MET A 87 0.95 -4.95 4.07
N LEU A 88 2.12 -4.45 3.69
CA LEU A 88 3.28 -4.37 4.59
C LEU A 88 3.08 -3.38 5.75
N ASN A 89 2.34 -2.31 5.52
CA ASN A 89 2.04 -1.26 6.49
C ASN A 89 0.71 -1.50 7.26
N TYR A 90 0.13 -2.69 7.21
CA TYR A 90 -1.19 -2.98 7.78
C TYR A 90 -1.33 -2.63 9.28
N LYS A 91 -0.24 -2.66 10.08
CA LYS A 91 -0.25 -2.16 11.47
C LYS A 91 -0.49 -0.65 11.59
N GLU A 92 -0.04 0.16 10.62
CA GLU A 92 -0.31 1.60 10.58
C GLU A 92 -1.75 1.91 10.16
N LEU A 93 -2.38 1.09 9.30
CA LEU A 93 -3.78 1.28 8.90
C LEU A 93 -4.76 1.01 10.06
N ILE A 94 -4.48 0.02 10.91
CA ILE A 94 -5.25 -0.23 12.13
C ILE A 94 -4.99 0.88 13.17
N GLY A 95 -3.73 1.32 13.32
CA GLY A 95 -3.36 2.45 14.19
C GLY A 95 -3.90 3.81 13.74
N ASN A 96 -3.99 4.05 12.44
CA ASN A 96 -4.50 5.29 11.85
C ASN A 96 -6.03 5.29 11.74
N SER A 97 -6.70 4.14 11.61
CA SER A 97 -8.15 4.05 11.75
C SER A 97 -8.59 4.35 13.20
N ALA A 98 -7.83 3.90 14.20
CA ALA A 98 -8.07 4.21 15.60
C ALA A 98 -7.72 5.67 15.99
N ARG A 99 -6.76 6.32 15.31
CA ARG A 99 -6.46 7.75 15.48
C ARG A 99 -7.41 8.65 14.70
N ASN A 100 -7.80 8.29 13.47
CA ASN A 100 -8.78 9.06 12.69
C ASN A 100 -10.20 8.96 13.26
N SER A 101 -10.56 7.89 13.99
CA SER A 101 -11.85 7.83 14.69
C SER A 101 -11.89 8.77 15.90
N LYS A 102 -10.77 9.00 16.59
CA LYS A 102 -10.65 9.98 17.71
C LYS A 102 -10.56 11.43 17.22
N ASP A 103 -9.90 11.69 16.09
CA ASP A 103 -9.78 13.06 15.56
C ASP A 103 -11.05 13.52 14.82
N LYS A 104 -11.78 12.59 14.16
CA LYS A 104 -13.12 12.87 13.63
C LYS A 104 -14.17 13.04 14.73
N THR A 105 -14.09 12.31 15.86
CA THR A 105 -15.01 12.57 16.98
C THR A 105 -14.75 13.91 17.65
N ARG A 106 -13.50 14.38 17.74
CA ARG A 106 -13.24 15.71 18.35
C ARG A 106 -13.68 16.87 17.44
N LYS A 107 -13.45 16.77 16.12
CA LYS A 107 -13.89 17.82 15.16
C LYS A 107 -15.39 17.82 14.87
N HIS A 108 -16.07 16.66 14.85
CA HIS A 108 -17.53 16.63 14.73
C HIS A 108 -18.21 17.11 16.01
N LYS A 109 -17.74 16.70 17.20
CA LYS A 109 -18.36 17.11 18.48
C LYS A 109 -18.31 18.62 18.71
N ILE A 110 -17.23 19.30 18.29
CA ILE A 110 -17.11 20.77 18.41
C ILE A 110 -18.05 21.49 17.42
N LYS A 111 -18.21 20.98 16.19
CA LYS A 111 -19.19 21.54 15.23
C LYS A 111 -20.63 21.28 15.68
N ASP A 112 -20.91 20.10 16.21
CA ASP A 112 -22.24 19.72 16.70
C ASP A 112 -22.62 20.49 17.96
N GLU A 113 -21.69 20.79 18.88
CA GLU A 113 -21.98 21.62 20.06
C GLU A 113 -22.22 23.09 19.71
N ALA A 114 -21.47 23.66 18.75
CA ALA A 114 -21.72 25.02 18.26
C ALA A 114 -23.05 25.12 17.50
N THR A 115 -23.38 24.07 16.72
CA THR A 115 -24.63 23.98 15.96
C THR A 115 -25.82 23.74 16.88
N GLN A 116 -25.71 22.85 17.87
CA GLN A 116 -26.72 22.65 18.91
C GLN A 116 -26.94 23.91 19.75
N LYS A 117 -25.89 24.60 20.19
CA LYS A 117 -26.05 25.88 20.92
C LYS A 117 -26.77 26.94 20.08
N THR A 118 -26.54 26.95 18.77
CA THR A 118 -27.22 27.89 17.85
C THR A 118 -28.68 27.51 17.65
N ILE A 119 -28.97 26.22 17.43
CA ILE A 119 -30.33 25.69 17.29
C ILE A 119 -31.13 25.89 18.59
N THR A 120 -30.55 25.60 19.75
CA THR A 120 -31.20 25.81 21.07
C THR A 120 -31.50 27.28 21.33
N LYS A 121 -30.60 28.21 20.96
CA LYS A 121 -30.90 29.66 21.03
C LYS A 121 -32.04 30.06 20.09
N LEU A 122 -32.11 29.48 18.90
CA LEU A 122 -33.17 29.76 17.93
C LEU A 122 -34.53 29.25 18.44
N ILE A 123 -34.59 28.01 18.93
CA ILE A 123 -35.80 27.41 19.51
C ILE A 123 -36.28 28.22 20.72
N LYS A 124 -35.39 28.63 21.62
CA LYS A 124 -35.75 29.45 22.79
C LYS A 124 -36.30 30.83 22.41
N LYS A 125 -35.77 31.43 21.33
CA LYS A 125 -36.26 32.71 20.78
C LYS A 125 -37.63 32.58 20.11
N ILE A 126 -37.89 31.45 19.45
CA ILE A 126 -39.19 31.14 18.84
C ILE A 126 -40.23 30.90 19.93
N TYR A 127 -39.92 30.05 20.92
CA TYR A 127 -40.81 29.75 22.04
C TYR A 127 -41.22 30.99 22.83
N ASN A 128 -40.26 31.88 23.13
CA ASN A 128 -40.55 33.17 23.79
C ASN A 128 -41.34 34.16 22.92
N LYS A 129 -41.33 34.02 21.59
CA LYS A 129 -42.15 34.86 20.70
C LYS A 129 -43.58 34.33 20.57
N THR A 130 -43.76 33.01 20.62
CA THR A 130 -45.09 32.36 20.53
C THR A 130 -45.86 32.38 21.85
N HIS A 131 -45.19 32.60 22.99
CA HIS A 131 -45.82 32.73 24.31
C HIS A 131 -45.90 34.17 24.84
N ILE A 132 -45.72 35.17 23.98
CA ILE A 132 -46.14 36.56 24.25
C ILE A 132 -47.38 36.82 23.40
N ILE A 133 -48.51 36.31 23.89
CA ILE A 133 -49.88 36.79 23.64
C ILE A 133 -50.54 36.82 25.01
#